data_AF-A0A3D2F047-F1
#
_entry.id   AF-A0A3D2F047-F1
#
_cell.length_a   1.000
_cell.length_b   1.000
_cell.length_c   1.000
_cell.angle_alpha   90.00
_cell.angle_beta   90.00
_cell.angle_gamma   90.00
#
_symmetry.space_group_name_H-M   'P 1'
#
loop_
_entity.id
_entity.type
_entity.pdbx_description
1 polymer ?
#
loop_
_entity_poly.entity_id
_entity_poly.type
_entity_poly.pdbx_seq_one_letter_code
_entity_poly.pdbx_strand_id
1 'polypeptide(L)'
;KEIEVLNFGMSGFSTAQEYLLLKHIVWDYQPDIVLLSFLSGNDVRENSKALNNVHNIPYFFLDGSELKLDESFKDTKEFKSSQKFLYQGSHLIVNNFRTMQMINKIKISARNQRLMKELGINKEDEDAKRGDPGLDTEIYSDPPAPEWEEAWRITEEIIKKMNEEVKSHN
;
A
#
# COMPACT_ATOMS: atom_id res chain seq x y z
N LYS A 1 34.07 9.90 -5.36
CA LYS A 1 33.28 8.88 -4.65
C LYS A 1 32.32 8.28 -5.65
N GLU A 2 32.21 6.96 -5.66
CA GLU A 2 31.17 6.24 -6.40
C GLU A 2 29.93 6.21 -5.50
N ILE A 3 28.76 6.53 -6.07
CA ILE A 3 27.49 6.55 -5.35
C ILE A 3 26.60 5.51 -6.01
N GLU A 4 26.21 4.49 -5.24
CA GLU A 4 25.20 3.53 -5.64
C GLU A 4 23.82 4.02 -5.18
N VAL A 5 22.82 3.84 -6.04
CA VAL A 5 21.44 4.20 -5.74
C VAL A 5 20.57 2.98 -6.00
N LEU A 6 19.92 2.48 -4.95
CA LEU A 6 19.01 1.34 -5.01
C LEU A 6 17.57 1.83 -4.85
N ASN A 7 16.68 1.36 -5.73
CA ASN A 7 15.26 1.71 -5.68
C ASN A 7 14.46 0.59 -4.99
N PHE A 8 13.82 0.94 -3.88
CA PHE A 8 12.90 0.07 -3.13
C PHE A 8 11.43 0.48 -3.26
N GLY A 9 11.12 1.44 -4.13
CA GLY A 9 9.76 1.90 -4.39
C GLY A 9 8.91 0.82 -5.06
N MET A 10 7.75 0.55 -4.46
CA MET A 10 6.80 -0.45 -4.93
C MET A 10 5.45 0.23 -5.18
N SER A 11 4.90 0.05 -6.37
CA SER A 11 3.59 0.62 -6.73
C SER A 11 2.51 0.15 -5.76
N GLY A 12 1.79 1.09 -5.17
CA GLY A 12 0.69 0.82 -4.23
C GLY A 12 1.14 0.38 -2.84
N PHE A 13 2.40 0.64 -2.46
CA PHE A 13 2.78 0.60 -1.05
C PHE A 13 2.32 1.87 -0.37
N SER A 14 1.76 1.72 0.83
CA SER A 14 1.69 2.81 1.80
C SER A 14 2.96 2.85 2.66
N THR A 15 3.17 3.97 3.36
CA THR A 15 4.24 4.09 4.38
C THR A 15 4.32 2.93 5.38
N ALA A 16 3.20 2.26 5.73
CA ALA A 16 3.23 1.05 6.57
C ALA A 16 4.05 -0.08 5.93
N GLN A 17 3.85 -0.32 4.63
CA GLN A 17 4.57 -1.36 3.88
C GLN A 17 6.01 -0.96 3.62
N GLU A 18 6.27 0.33 3.38
CA GLU A 18 7.62 0.88 3.26
C GLU A 18 8.43 0.69 4.55
N TYR A 19 7.81 0.87 5.72
CA TYR A 19 8.48 0.62 7.01
C TYR A 19 8.85 -0.85 7.18
N LEU A 20 7.95 -1.76 6.83
CA LEU A 20 8.24 -3.20 6.87
C LEU A 20 9.33 -3.59 5.86
N LEU A 21 9.34 -2.97 4.68
CA LEU A 21 10.38 -3.17 3.67
C LEU A 21 11.73 -2.70 4.19
N LEU A 22 11.79 -1.51 4.79
CA LEU A 22 12.99 -0.97 5.44
C LEU A 22 13.51 -1.96 6.49
N LYS A 23 12.63 -2.35 7.42
CA LYS A 23 12.96 -3.20 8.58
C LYS A 23 13.45 -4.59 8.20
N HIS A 24 12.92 -5.19 7.13
CA HIS A 24 13.13 -6.60 6.83
C HIS A 24 14.01 -6.89 5.62
N ILE A 25 14.22 -5.93 4.72
CA ILE A 25 14.90 -6.17 3.44
C ILE A 25 15.99 -5.14 3.17
N VAL A 26 15.71 -3.85 3.38
CA VAL A 26 16.64 -2.77 2.96
C VAL A 26 17.98 -2.85 3.69
N TRP A 27 17.99 -3.26 4.96
CA TRP A 27 19.23 -3.36 5.74
C TRP A 27 20.22 -4.42 5.25
N ASP A 28 19.79 -5.41 4.46
CA ASP A 28 20.69 -6.37 3.82
C ASP A 28 21.68 -5.70 2.85
N TYR A 29 21.36 -4.47 2.41
CA TYR A 29 22.17 -3.66 1.50
C TYR A 29 23.03 -2.61 2.21
N GLN A 30 22.95 -2.51 3.55
CA GLN A 30 23.75 -1.61 4.38
C GLN A 30 23.79 -0.13 3.87
N PRO A 31 22.63 0.52 3.66
CA PRO A 31 22.61 1.87 3.10
C PRO A 31 23.15 2.92 4.08
N ASP A 32 23.94 3.87 3.58
CA ASP A 32 24.36 5.06 4.34
C ASP A 32 23.25 6.13 4.43
N ILE A 33 22.35 6.17 3.45
CA ILE A 33 21.26 7.15 3.34
C ILE A 33 19.98 6.42 2.92
N VAL A 34 18.89 6.68 3.65
CA VAL A 34 17.54 6.23 3.31
C VAL A 34 16.69 7.45 2.96
N LEU A 35 16.08 7.46 1.77
CA LEU A 35 15.18 8.50 1.31
C LEU A 35 13.75 7.95 1.25
N LEU A 36 12.86 8.50 2.08
CA LEU A 36 11.43 8.20 2.05
C LEU A 36 10.73 9.08 1.01
N SER A 37 10.00 8.47 0.08
CA SER A 37 9.18 9.18 -0.91
C SER A 37 7.70 9.09 -0.53
N PHE A 38 7.24 10.05 0.26
CA PHE A 38 5.85 10.12 0.72
C PHE A 38 4.90 10.74 -0.33
N LEU A 39 3.74 10.13 -0.54
CA LEU A 39 2.65 10.60 -1.38
C LEU A 39 1.34 10.66 -0.60
N SER A 40 0.84 11.89 -0.40
CA SER A 40 -0.45 12.15 0.26
C SER A 40 -1.65 11.47 -0.42
N GLY A 41 -1.58 11.18 -1.72
CA GLY A 41 -2.66 10.57 -2.49
C GLY A 41 -3.01 9.12 -2.09
N ASN A 42 -2.12 8.42 -1.39
CA ASN A 42 -2.38 7.05 -0.95
C ASN A 42 -1.85 6.75 0.45
N ASP A 43 -0.69 7.28 0.85
CA ASP A 43 0.00 6.81 2.06
C ASP A 43 -0.83 6.94 3.33
N VAL A 44 -1.51 8.07 3.51
CA VAL A 44 -2.31 8.33 4.72
C VAL A 44 -3.57 7.48 4.71
N ARG A 45 -4.35 7.56 3.63
CA ARG A 45 -5.60 6.78 3.48
C ARG A 45 -5.33 5.28 3.68
N GLU A 46 -4.27 4.77 3.06
CA GLU A 46 -3.98 3.34 3.01
C GLU A 46 -3.41 2.78 4.32
N ASN A 47 -2.99 3.64 5.25
CA ASN A 47 -2.66 3.25 6.61
C ASN A 47 -3.88 3.05 7.52
N SER A 48 -5.07 3.51 7.12
CA SER A 48 -6.29 3.37 7.90
C SER A 48 -7.17 2.25 7.36
N LYS A 49 -7.49 1.25 8.20
CA LYS A 49 -8.48 0.22 7.86
C LYS A 49 -9.89 0.78 7.64
N ALA A 50 -10.21 1.92 8.27
CA ALA A 50 -11.52 2.54 8.15
C ALA A 50 -11.70 3.25 6.79
N LEU A 51 -10.60 3.81 6.26
CA LEU A 51 -10.60 4.53 4.99
C LEU A 51 -10.22 3.64 3.79
N ASN A 52 -9.45 2.58 4.04
CA ASN A 52 -8.95 1.68 3.00
C ASN A 52 -9.78 0.38 2.92
N ASN A 53 -10.29 0.06 1.73
CA ASN A 53 -11.11 -1.12 1.49
C ASN A 53 -10.29 -2.40 1.21
N VAL A 54 -8.98 -2.39 1.46
CA VAL A 54 -8.06 -3.50 1.18
C VAL A 54 -7.77 -4.28 2.46
N HIS A 55 -8.05 -5.58 2.49
CA HIS A 55 -7.99 -6.38 3.73
C HIS A 55 -6.76 -7.28 3.83
N ASN A 56 -6.00 -7.43 2.75
CA ASN A 56 -4.90 -8.39 2.62
C ASN A 56 -3.50 -7.74 2.69
N ILE A 57 -3.41 -6.54 3.28
CA ILE A 57 -2.17 -5.80 3.49
C ILE A 57 -1.93 -5.59 4.99
N PRO A 58 -0.68 -5.41 5.43
CA PRO A 58 -0.39 -5.06 6.82
C PRO A 58 -0.92 -3.67 7.16
N TYR A 59 -1.45 -3.53 8.37
CA TYR A 59 -1.88 -2.25 8.94
C TYR A 59 -1.22 -2.04 10.29
N PHE A 60 -1.04 -0.79 10.68
CA PHE A 60 -0.68 -0.44 12.05
C PHE A 60 -1.87 0.18 12.77
N PHE A 61 -1.88 0.07 14.09
CA PHE A 61 -2.83 0.76 14.96
C PHE A 61 -2.10 1.28 16.19
N LEU A 62 -2.70 2.27 16.85
CA LEU A 62 -2.19 2.83 18.09
C LEU A 62 -2.85 2.12 19.27
N ASP A 63 -2.04 1.44 20.09
CA ASP A 63 -2.43 0.95 21.40
C ASP A 63 -1.88 1.90 22.47
N GLY A 64 -2.68 2.92 22.81
CA GLY A 64 -2.23 4.05 23.60
C GLY A 64 -1.21 4.90 22.82
N SER A 65 0.06 4.87 23.24
CA SER A 65 1.17 5.55 22.56
C SER A 65 2.06 4.58 21.77
N GLU A 66 1.73 3.30 21.74
CA GLU A 66 2.54 2.29 21.06
C GLU A 66 1.95 1.97 19.69
N LEU A 67 2.78 2.08 18.64
CA LEU A 67 2.43 1.66 17.30
C LEU A 67 2.60 0.14 17.16
N LYS A 68 1.51 -0.58 16.90
CA LYS A 68 1.49 -2.05 16.78
C LYS A 68 1.08 -2.49 15.39
N LEU A 69 1.76 -3.53 14.88
CA LEU A 69 1.41 -4.18 13.62
C LEU A 69 0.18 -5.08 13.84
N ASP A 70 -0.84 -4.87 13.04
CA ASP A 70 -1.96 -5.79 12.93
C ASP A 70 -1.63 -6.90 11.92
N GLU A 71 -1.45 -8.11 12.42
CA GLU A 71 -1.13 -9.28 11.61
C GLU A 71 -2.36 -10.05 11.11
N SER A 72 -3.59 -9.56 11.37
CA SER A 72 -4.83 -10.24 11.00
C SER A 72 -4.95 -10.49 9.49
N PHE A 73 -4.28 -9.68 8.67
CA PHE A 73 -4.24 -9.84 7.21
C PHE A 73 -3.69 -11.22 6.81
N LYS A 74 -2.81 -11.82 7.63
CA LYS A 74 -2.23 -13.15 7.38
C LYS A 74 -3.29 -14.25 7.35
N ASP A 75 -4.41 -14.02 8.04
CA ASP A 75 -5.49 -15.00 8.13
C ASP A 75 -6.55 -14.90 7.03
N THR A 76 -6.51 -13.82 6.24
CA THR A 76 -7.44 -13.61 5.13
C THR A 76 -7.31 -14.68 4.05
N LYS A 77 -8.43 -14.99 3.39
CA LYS A 77 -8.43 -15.99 2.30
C LYS A 77 -7.57 -15.51 1.14
N GLU A 78 -7.59 -14.21 0.89
CA GLU A 78 -6.86 -13.51 -0.15
C GLU A 78 -5.35 -13.69 0.04
N PHE A 79 -4.83 -13.41 1.24
CA PHE A 79 -3.42 -13.59 1.56
C PHE A 79 -3.00 -15.06 1.56
N LYS A 80 -3.80 -15.95 2.15
CA LYS A 80 -3.52 -17.41 2.09
C LYS A 80 -3.52 -17.93 0.66
N SER A 81 -4.33 -17.36 -0.23
CA SER A 81 -4.38 -17.73 -1.65
C SER A 81 -3.17 -17.22 -2.42
N SER A 82 -2.68 -16.00 -2.14
CA SER A 82 -1.47 -15.46 -2.79
C SER A 82 -0.20 -16.23 -2.43
N GLN A 83 -0.17 -16.90 -1.27
CA GLN A 83 0.93 -17.78 -0.88
C GLN A 83 0.92 -19.15 -1.57
N LYS A 84 -0.16 -19.54 -2.26
CA LYS A 84 -0.22 -20.87 -2.90
C LYS A 84 0.76 -20.92 -4.07
N PHE A 85 1.56 -21.98 -4.11
CA PHE A 85 2.54 -22.26 -5.17
C PHE A 85 1.95 -22.18 -6.59
N LEU A 86 0.68 -22.57 -6.77
CA LEU A 86 -0.02 -22.47 -8.07
C LEU A 86 -0.28 -21.02 -8.50
N TYR A 87 -0.54 -20.10 -7.56
CA TYR A 87 -0.71 -18.68 -7.86
C TYR A 87 0.63 -18.04 -8.24
N GLN A 88 1.70 -18.37 -7.51
CA GLN A 88 3.07 -17.93 -7.81
C GLN A 88 3.58 -18.49 -9.15
N GLY A 89 3.36 -19.78 -9.41
CA GLY A 89 3.70 -20.42 -10.69
C GLY A 89 2.90 -19.86 -11.88
N SER A 90 1.65 -19.44 -11.65
CA SER A 90 0.85 -18.79 -12.70
C SER A 90 1.42 -17.42 -13.10
N HIS A 91 2.05 -16.68 -12.17
CA HIS A 91 2.73 -15.42 -12.49
C HIS A 91 3.93 -15.64 -13.40
N LEU A 92 4.71 -16.73 -13.19
CA LEU A 92 5.80 -17.08 -14.08
C LEU A 92 5.30 -17.38 -15.50
N ILE A 93 4.20 -18.12 -15.63
CA ILE A 93 3.61 -18.42 -16.95
C ILE A 93 3.07 -17.15 -17.62
N VAL A 94 2.32 -16.33 -16.88
CA VAL A 94 1.78 -15.07 -17.43
C VAL A 94 2.92 -14.13 -17.83
N ASN A 95 3.95 -13.96 -17.01
CA ASN A 95 5.02 -13.00 -17.29
C ASN A 95 5.92 -13.42 -18.46
N ASN A 96 6.03 -14.72 -18.75
CA ASN A 96 6.82 -15.23 -19.88
C ASN A 96 6.03 -15.30 -21.20
N PHE A 97 4.70 -15.40 -21.16
CA PHE A 97 3.87 -15.55 -22.37
C PHE A 97 2.97 -14.35 -22.63
N ARG A 98 3.26 -13.59 -23.69
CA ARG A 98 2.51 -12.36 -24.07
C ARG A 98 1.01 -12.60 -24.31
N THR A 99 0.65 -13.75 -24.87
CA THR A 99 -0.76 -14.15 -25.08
C THR A 99 -1.49 -14.32 -23.76
N MET A 100 -0.83 -14.90 -22.76
CA MET A 100 -1.39 -15.05 -21.41
C MET A 100 -1.53 -13.70 -20.69
N GLN A 101 -0.58 -12.76 -20.88
CA GLN A 101 -0.72 -11.39 -20.37
C GLN A 101 -1.95 -10.70 -20.97
N MET A 102 -2.17 -10.85 -22.28
CA MET A 102 -3.33 -10.29 -22.97
C MET A 102 -4.64 -10.89 -22.47
N ILE A 103 -4.71 -12.23 -22.34
CA ILE A 103 -5.88 -12.92 -21.76
C ILE A 103 -6.13 -12.45 -20.33
N ASN A 104 -5.09 -12.28 -19.52
CA ASN A 104 -5.22 -11.81 -18.15
C ASN A 104 -5.73 -10.35 -18.10
N LYS A 105 -5.20 -9.46 -18.94
CA LYS A 105 -5.69 -8.07 -19.08
C LYS A 105 -7.16 -8.03 -19.49
N ILE A 106 -7.58 -8.86 -20.45
CA ILE A 106 -8.98 -8.97 -20.88
C ILE A 106 -9.87 -9.46 -19.74
N LYS A 107 -9.45 -10.51 -19.02
CA LYS A 107 -10.20 -11.03 -17.87
C LYS A 107 -10.35 -10.01 -16.74
N ILE A 108 -9.27 -9.31 -16.40
CA ILE A 108 -9.27 -8.25 -15.38
C ILE A 108 -10.18 -7.12 -15.82
N SER A 109 -10.08 -6.66 -17.07
CA SER A 109 -10.92 -5.59 -17.62
C SER A 109 -12.40 -5.97 -17.62
N ALA A 110 -12.75 -7.18 -18.04
CA ALA A 110 -14.14 -7.65 -18.05
C ALA A 110 -14.71 -7.81 -16.64
N ARG A 111 -13.90 -8.33 -15.69
CA ARG A 111 -14.29 -8.43 -14.27
C ARG A 111 -14.53 -7.04 -13.68
N ASN A 112 -13.61 -6.10 -13.91
CA ASN A 112 -13.74 -4.74 -13.39
C ASN A 112 -14.98 -4.06 -13.99
N GLN A 113 -15.22 -4.16 -15.31
CA GLN A 113 -16.44 -3.62 -15.92
C GLN A 113 -17.73 -4.20 -15.31
N ARG A 114 -17.74 -5.50 -15.01
CA ARG A 114 -18.88 -6.15 -14.37
C ARG A 114 -19.07 -5.67 -12.93
N LEU A 115 -17.99 -5.55 -12.16
CA LEU A 115 -18.04 -5.08 -10.77
C LEU A 115 -18.57 -3.64 -10.69
N MET A 116 -18.08 -2.76 -11.57
CA MET A 116 -18.54 -1.37 -11.65
C MET A 116 -20.04 -1.30 -11.97
N LYS A 117 -20.52 -2.16 -12.88
CA LYS A 117 -21.94 -2.25 -13.25
C LYS A 117 -22.80 -2.79 -12.10
N GLU A 118 -22.33 -3.80 -11.36
CA GLU A 118 -23.05 -4.39 -10.21
C GLU A 118 -23.11 -3.43 -9.02
N LEU A 119 -22.07 -2.63 -8.79
CA LEU A 119 -22.02 -1.62 -7.73
C LEU A 119 -22.74 -0.31 -8.10
N GLY A 120 -23.26 -0.18 -9.32
CA GLY A 120 -23.90 1.04 -9.81
C GLY A 120 -22.96 2.25 -9.87
N ILE A 121 -21.65 2.01 -9.93
CA ILE A 121 -20.63 3.06 -9.96
C ILE A 121 -20.43 3.47 -11.42
N ASN A 122 -20.91 4.66 -11.80
CA ASN A 122 -20.49 5.29 -13.05
C ASN A 122 -19.06 5.78 -12.90
N LYS A 123 -18.19 5.48 -13.87
CA LYS A 123 -16.82 6.01 -13.91
C LYS A 123 -16.78 7.53 -13.79
N GLU A 124 -17.71 8.21 -14.44
CA GLU A 124 -17.84 9.68 -14.40
C GLU A 124 -18.18 10.19 -12.99
N ASP A 125 -19.02 9.48 -12.22
CA ASP A 125 -19.36 9.84 -10.84
C ASP A 125 -18.23 9.52 -9.84
N GLU A 126 -17.43 8.48 -10.12
CA GLU A 126 -16.28 8.10 -9.28
C GLU A 126 -15.09 9.03 -9.48
N ASP A 127 -14.79 9.38 -10.74
CA ASP A 127 -13.75 10.35 -11.09
C ASP A 127 -14.16 11.77 -10.60
N ALA A 128 -15.45 12.13 -10.68
CA ALA A 128 -15.94 13.41 -10.16
C ALA A 128 -15.95 13.50 -8.62
N LYS A 129 -16.17 12.38 -7.91
CA LYS A 129 -16.12 12.34 -6.44
C LYS A 129 -14.70 12.32 -5.87
N ARG A 130 -13.73 11.75 -6.60
CA ARG A 130 -12.34 11.66 -6.16
C ARG A 130 -11.50 12.90 -6.46
N GLY A 131 -12.01 13.91 -7.17
CA GLY A 131 -11.18 15.04 -7.60
C GLY A 131 -10.17 14.62 -8.69
N ASP A 132 -8.91 15.07 -8.59
CA ASP A 132 -7.86 14.62 -9.52
C ASP A 132 -7.66 13.09 -9.35
N PRO A 133 -7.69 12.28 -10.42
CA PRO A 133 -7.61 10.83 -10.32
C PRO A 133 -6.38 10.37 -9.51
N GLY A 134 -6.60 9.88 -8.29
CA GLY A 134 -5.55 9.39 -7.39
C GLY A 134 -5.17 10.31 -6.22
N LEU A 135 -5.86 11.45 -6.03
CA LEU A 135 -5.66 12.33 -4.89
C LEU A 135 -6.95 12.44 -4.06
N ASP A 136 -6.97 11.89 -2.84
CA ASP A 136 -8.10 12.12 -1.94
C ASP A 136 -8.06 13.58 -1.45
N THR A 137 -8.98 14.43 -1.90
CA THR A 137 -9.04 15.81 -1.40
C THR A 137 -9.42 15.88 0.08
N GLU A 138 -10.08 14.84 0.60
CA GLU A 138 -10.52 14.77 1.99
C GLU A 138 -9.36 14.80 3.00
N ILE A 139 -8.16 14.38 2.59
CA ILE A 139 -6.95 14.43 3.42
C ILE A 139 -6.60 15.85 3.88
N TYR A 140 -7.07 16.87 3.16
CA TYR A 140 -6.82 18.29 3.42
C TYR A 140 -8.02 19.01 4.07
N SER A 141 -9.03 18.25 4.52
CA SER A 141 -10.24 18.84 5.12
C SER A 141 -9.95 19.53 6.45
N ASP A 142 -10.63 20.65 6.71
CA ASP A 142 -10.60 21.37 7.98
C ASP A 142 -12.04 21.59 8.50
N PRO A 143 -12.45 20.97 9.63
CA PRO A 143 -11.68 19.99 10.41
C PRO A 143 -11.61 18.62 9.72
N PRO A 144 -10.56 17.80 9.96
CA PRO A 144 -10.50 16.44 9.45
C PRO A 144 -11.55 15.55 10.12
N ALA A 145 -12.11 14.58 9.39
CA ALA A 145 -12.92 13.53 10.00
C ALA A 145 -12.04 12.68 10.95
N PRO A 146 -12.59 12.09 12.02
CA PRO A 146 -11.82 11.33 13.00
C PRO A 146 -10.94 10.23 12.38
N GLU A 147 -11.42 9.57 11.34
CA GLU A 147 -10.71 8.52 10.62
C GLU A 147 -9.47 9.04 9.88
N TRP A 148 -9.55 10.27 9.34
CA TRP A 148 -8.43 10.96 8.68
C TRP A 148 -7.42 11.48 9.71
N GLU A 149 -7.89 11.97 10.85
CA GLU A 149 -7.01 12.36 11.98
C GLU A 149 -6.22 11.15 12.50
N GLU A 150 -6.89 10.01 12.73
CA GLU A 150 -6.23 8.78 13.14
C GLU A 150 -5.24 8.28 12.08
N ALA A 151 -5.62 8.31 10.81
CA ALA A 151 -4.75 7.92 9.70
C ALA A 151 -3.46 8.74 9.64
N TRP A 152 -3.56 10.05 9.86
CA TRP A 152 -2.40 10.94 9.96
C TRP A 152 -1.52 10.58 11.16
N ARG A 153 -2.12 10.39 12.34
CA ARG A 153 -1.35 10.03 13.55
C ARG A 153 -0.60 8.71 13.38
N ILE A 154 -1.24 7.70 12.78
CA ILE A 154 -0.59 6.42 12.46
C ILE A 154 0.58 6.64 11.48
N THR A 155 0.37 7.41 10.43
CA THR A 155 1.40 7.72 9.43
C THR A 155 2.60 8.42 10.05
N GLU A 156 2.38 9.42 10.90
CA GLU A 156 3.44 10.14 11.61
C GLU A 156 4.23 9.22 12.54
N GLU A 157 3.55 8.34 13.27
CA GLU A 157 4.22 7.36 14.15
C GLU A 157 5.02 6.33 13.33
N ILE A 158 4.56 5.90 12.16
CA ILE A 158 5.33 5.05 11.24
C ILE A 158 6.61 5.78 10.79
N ILE A 159 6.51 7.05 10.37
CA ILE A 159 7.68 7.84 9.95
C ILE A 159 8.67 8.03 11.11
N LYS A 160 8.17 8.25 12.33
CA LYS A 160 9.02 8.28 13.55
C LYS A 160 9.73 6.94 13.75
N LYS A 161 9.02 5.80 13.60
CA LYS A 161 9.63 4.46 13.71
C LYS A 161 10.67 4.20 12.62
N MET A 162 10.44 4.64 11.38
CA MET A 162 11.46 4.59 10.33
C MET A 162 12.71 5.39 10.72
N ASN A 163 12.54 6.59 11.26
CA ASN A 163 13.66 7.43 11.69
C ASN A 163 14.42 6.81 12.88
N GLU A 164 13.72 6.21 13.84
CA GLU A 164 14.32 5.45 14.94
C GLU A 164 15.13 4.24 14.41
N GLU A 165 14.58 3.51 13.44
CA GLU A 165 15.24 2.38 12.77
C GLU A 165 16.52 2.81 12.05
N VAL A 166 16.49 3.94 11.33
CA VAL A 166 17.68 4.48 10.64
C VAL A 166 18.75 4.91 11.66
N LYS A 167 18.34 5.51 12.77
CA LYS A 167 19.27 5.95 13.83
C LYS A 167 19.85 4.79 14.64
N SER A 168 19.19 3.64 14.71
CA SER A 168 19.73 2.48 15.43
C SER A 168 20.78 1.72 14.63
N HIS A 169 20.83 1.95 13.31
CA HIS A 169 21.79 1.34 12.38
C HIS A 169 22.98 2.25 12.01
N ASN A 170 22.99 3.51 12.48
CA ASN A 170 24.07 4.49 12.29
C ASN A 170 24.71 4.87 13.63
#